data_AF-A0A428TM87-F1
#
_entry.id   AF-A0A428TM87-F1
#
_cell.length_a   1.000
_cell.length_b   1.000
_cell.length_c   1.000
_cell.angle_alpha   90.00
_cell.angle_beta   90.00
_cell.angle_gamma   90.00
#
_symmetry.space_group_name_H-M   'P 1'
#
loop_
_entity.id
_entity.type
_entity.pdbx_description
1 polymer ?
#
loop_
_entity_poly.entity_id
_entity_poly.type
_entity_poly.pdbx_seq_one_letter_code
_entity_poly.pdbx_strand_id
1 'polypeptide(L)'
;MTISYTRERHVAELAVLRASILTKRVQSTVHEISKDDNSPVTIADFAAQALLIGAIRAAFPNDALLGEEDSAALRADKELREKVYELVSSATDVLDPLARGRALPKPKSVQEMLDLIDLGGCERGGNKGRVWIMDPIDGTAAFLKGQQYAVSLALIEDGKEVIGVLGCPNISAEMTRVSEEDVDQKLGTMLTAVRGRGSTTRIMTQSGLSAASPLNLLKPFSSENLHIVDCTASMSSRHDLVAKLADDFNTAFPNTEVWSSHIRYAALIIGGGDVQFWIPTPQPSKMSNQKKMSNPLRTTAQTTRIAGHRGHSAGAPENTLAAFRKARALAGPGVTCETDLALTRDDELVLIHDETVDRTTDGHGLVREMTYSEIAKLDAGRWFDEKFAGERIPLLRDALSLARDVGIIYQVELKIYNQNDKIFAKLKALIDELGCADLLQFSSFDFVQLRAVKEAIPDVPTVALSHSRLIDPAAVAQQANVDAVNLEIQHFPSGEARQLHDGGFAVFLHVPRPERLESLKKYGVDIEAQAVGWVREGLLDQVISDDVEQVVRIMNEARGE
;
A
#
# COMPACT_ATOMS: atom_id res chain seq x y z
N MET A 1 34.68 14.01 -28.85
CA MET A 1 33.91 15.28 -28.79
C MET A 1 33.00 15.19 -27.58
N THR A 2 33.09 16.10 -26.62
CA THR A 2 32.11 16.16 -25.52
C THR A 2 30.75 16.51 -26.12
N ILE A 3 29.80 15.58 -26.07
CA ILE A 3 28.40 15.84 -26.44
C ILE A 3 27.92 17.02 -25.59
N SER A 4 27.33 18.02 -26.25
CA SER A 4 26.85 19.24 -25.59
C SER A 4 25.35 19.14 -25.43
N TYR A 5 24.87 18.86 -24.21
CA TYR A 5 23.44 18.85 -23.84
C TYR A 5 22.82 20.26 -23.76
N THR A 6 23.33 21.23 -24.52
CA THR A 6 22.93 22.64 -24.41
C THR A 6 21.47 22.83 -24.81
N ARG A 7 21.05 22.16 -25.89
CA ARG A 7 19.68 22.27 -26.40
C ARG A 7 18.70 21.55 -25.49
N GLU A 8 19.04 20.34 -25.07
CA GLU A 8 18.28 19.52 -24.12
C GLU A 8 18.05 20.26 -22.82
N ARG A 9 19.12 20.80 -22.22
CA ARG A 9 19.04 21.59 -21.00
C ARG A 9 18.12 22.79 -21.19
N HIS A 10 18.31 23.55 -22.27
CA HIS A 10 17.52 24.76 -22.53
C HIS A 10 16.03 24.46 -22.68
N VAL A 11 15.66 23.43 -23.44
CA VAL A 11 14.25 23.04 -23.60
C VAL A 11 13.67 22.54 -22.27
N ALA A 12 14.42 21.74 -21.52
CA ALA A 12 14.01 21.24 -20.21
C ALA A 12 13.77 22.38 -19.20
N GLU A 13 14.68 23.36 -19.15
CA GLU A 13 14.54 24.57 -18.32
C GLU A 13 13.28 25.37 -18.69
N LEU A 14 12.98 25.56 -19.98
CA LEU A 14 11.76 26.26 -20.40
C LEU A 14 10.49 25.46 -20.12
N ALA A 15 10.54 24.13 -20.27
CA ALA A 15 9.42 23.24 -20.00
C ALA A 15 9.06 23.25 -18.51
N VAL A 16 10.06 23.09 -17.64
CA VAL A 16 9.90 23.16 -16.18
C VAL A 16 9.43 24.54 -15.75
N LEU A 17 10.00 25.64 -16.29
CA LEU A 17 9.50 26.99 -16.00
C LEU A 17 8.00 27.12 -16.28
N ARG A 18 7.56 26.65 -17.46
CA ARG A 18 6.15 26.75 -17.85
C ARG A 18 5.25 25.96 -16.91
N ALA A 19 5.65 24.75 -16.54
CA ALA A 19 4.92 23.93 -15.58
C ALA A 19 4.90 24.60 -14.19
N SER A 20 6.03 25.12 -13.71
CA SER A 20 6.14 25.87 -12.45
C SER A 20 5.24 27.10 -12.39
N ILE A 21 5.11 27.87 -13.49
CA ILE A 21 4.16 28.99 -13.58
C ILE A 21 2.72 28.51 -13.39
N LEU A 22 2.36 27.42 -14.06
CA LEU A 22 1.01 26.85 -14.02
C LEU A 22 0.69 26.32 -12.62
N THR A 23 1.56 25.50 -12.05
CA THR A 23 1.37 24.89 -10.72
C THR A 23 1.33 25.97 -9.63
N LYS A 24 2.17 27.01 -9.72
CA LYS A 24 2.15 28.14 -8.76
C LYS A 24 0.83 28.90 -8.79
N ARG A 25 0.28 29.11 -10.00
CA ARG A 25 -1.05 29.72 -10.18
C ARG A 25 -2.13 28.85 -9.56
N VAL A 26 -2.12 27.54 -9.82
CA VAL A 26 -3.12 26.62 -9.23
C VAL A 26 -3.00 26.62 -7.71
N GLN A 27 -1.80 26.45 -7.16
CA GLN A 27 -1.56 26.44 -5.71
C GLN A 27 -2.15 27.67 -5.02
N SER A 28 -1.96 28.86 -5.62
CA SER A 28 -2.50 30.12 -5.06
C SER A 28 -4.02 30.16 -4.97
N THR A 29 -4.74 29.34 -5.76
CA THR A 29 -6.20 29.24 -5.77
C THR A 29 -6.75 28.09 -4.92
N VAL A 30 -5.90 27.17 -4.45
CA VAL A 30 -6.33 25.99 -3.68
C VAL A 30 -7.01 26.39 -2.36
N HIS A 31 -6.61 27.50 -1.74
CA HIS A 31 -7.22 27.97 -0.49
C HIS A 31 -8.71 28.39 -0.64
N GLU A 32 -9.19 28.64 -1.85
CA GLU A 32 -10.59 29.00 -2.14
C GLU A 32 -11.48 27.78 -2.37
N ILE A 33 -10.89 26.59 -2.52
CA ILE A 33 -11.55 25.30 -2.74
C ILE A 33 -11.62 24.54 -1.41
N SER A 34 -12.70 23.79 -1.17
CA SER A 34 -12.89 23.06 0.10
C SER A 34 -11.70 22.16 0.43
N LYS A 35 -11.26 22.15 1.70
CA LYS A 35 -10.09 21.40 2.21
C LYS A 35 -10.20 19.86 2.09
N ASP A 36 -11.34 19.36 1.63
CA ASP A 36 -11.64 17.93 1.50
C ASP A 36 -11.67 17.45 0.02
N ASP A 37 -11.39 18.33 -0.95
CA ASP A 37 -11.35 17.98 -2.38
C ASP A 37 -9.90 17.91 -2.90
N ASN A 38 -9.45 16.70 -3.25
CA ASN A 38 -8.13 16.46 -3.86
C ASN A 38 -8.10 16.78 -5.37
N SER A 39 -9.22 17.21 -5.98
CA SER A 39 -9.27 17.57 -7.40
C SER A 39 -8.23 18.61 -7.84
N PRO A 40 -7.85 19.64 -7.04
CA PRO A 40 -6.94 20.69 -7.52
C PRO A 40 -5.53 20.21 -7.82
N VAL A 41 -5.00 19.28 -7.02
CA VAL A 41 -3.65 18.73 -7.24
C VAL A 41 -3.65 17.76 -8.41
N THR A 42 -4.65 16.87 -8.49
CA THR A 42 -4.84 15.98 -9.64
C THR A 42 -4.94 16.78 -10.96
N ILE A 43 -5.71 17.88 -10.97
CA ILE A 43 -5.82 18.75 -12.14
C ILE A 43 -4.47 19.38 -12.50
N ALA A 44 -3.70 19.83 -11.50
CA ALA A 44 -2.40 20.45 -11.69
C ALA A 44 -1.35 19.45 -12.22
N ASP A 45 -1.33 18.22 -11.69
CA ASP A 45 -0.42 17.14 -12.11
C ASP A 45 -0.62 16.78 -13.57
N PHE A 46 -1.87 16.49 -13.97
CA PHE A 46 -2.20 16.20 -15.37
C PHE A 46 -1.82 17.35 -16.31
N ALA A 47 -2.12 18.59 -15.90
CA ALA A 47 -1.82 19.76 -16.71
C ALA A 47 -0.31 20.00 -16.85
N ALA A 48 0.45 19.86 -15.76
CA ALA A 48 1.89 19.99 -15.75
C ALA A 48 2.55 18.89 -16.60
N GLN A 49 2.14 17.62 -16.44
CA GLN A 49 2.65 16.51 -17.25
C GLN A 49 2.39 16.73 -18.74
N ALA A 50 1.18 17.12 -19.13
CA ALA A 50 0.84 17.38 -20.52
C ALA A 50 1.72 18.48 -21.14
N LEU A 51 2.01 19.55 -20.37
CA LEU A 51 2.88 20.64 -20.83
C LEU A 51 4.36 20.23 -20.89
N LEU A 52 4.84 19.42 -19.94
CA LEU A 52 6.21 18.89 -19.95
C LEU A 52 6.41 17.97 -21.17
N ILE A 53 5.54 16.97 -21.34
CA ILE A 53 5.59 16.04 -22.47
C ILE A 53 5.44 16.77 -23.79
N GLY A 54 4.50 17.71 -23.91
CA GLY A 54 4.30 18.48 -25.14
C GLY A 54 5.56 19.25 -25.57
N ALA A 55 6.27 19.87 -24.61
CA ALA A 55 7.52 20.59 -24.91
C ALA A 55 8.64 19.64 -25.33
N ILE A 56 8.82 18.53 -24.61
CA ILE A 56 9.88 17.55 -24.90
C ILE A 56 9.62 16.81 -26.20
N ARG A 57 8.40 16.32 -26.43
CA ARG A 57 8.04 15.60 -27.66
C ARG A 57 8.20 16.46 -28.90
N ALA A 58 7.93 17.76 -28.82
CA ALA A 58 8.13 18.67 -29.95
C ALA A 58 9.60 18.93 -30.26
N ALA A 59 10.46 18.99 -29.24
CA ALA A 59 11.89 19.22 -29.41
C ALA A 59 12.66 17.93 -29.76
N PHE A 60 12.23 16.80 -29.20
CA PHE A 60 12.85 15.48 -29.28
C PHE A 60 11.79 14.40 -29.61
N PRO A 61 11.30 14.32 -30.86
CA PRO A 61 10.19 13.44 -31.24
C PRO A 61 10.42 11.95 -31.03
N ASN A 62 11.68 11.53 -30.94
CA ASN A 62 12.09 10.12 -30.87
C ASN A 62 12.58 9.71 -29.47
N ASP A 63 12.67 10.64 -28.51
CA ASP A 63 13.10 10.30 -27.16
C ASP A 63 11.92 9.65 -26.41
N ALA A 64 12.26 8.68 -25.56
CA ALA A 64 11.30 8.04 -24.67
C ALA A 64 10.84 9.02 -23.57
N LEU A 65 9.64 8.83 -23.05
CA LEU A 65 9.06 9.64 -21.99
C LEU A 65 8.54 8.72 -20.88
N LEU A 66 8.79 9.09 -19.63
CA LEU A 66 8.27 8.44 -18.45
C LEU A 66 7.68 9.49 -17.50
N GLY A 67 6.37 9.42 -17.30
CA GLY A 67 5.63 10.25 -16.35
C GLY A 67 4.94 9.41 -15.29
N GLU A 68 4.36 10.06 -14.29
CA GLU A 68 3.61 9.39 -13.20
C GLU A 68 2.17 9.07 -13.62
N GLU A 69 1.58 9.94 -14.43
CA GLU A 69 0.15 9.90 -14.75
C GLU A 69 -0.16 9.19 -16.08
N ASP A 70 -1.32 8.52 -16.14
CA ASP A 70 -1.94 8.05 -17.38
C ASP A 70 -3.33 8.68 -17.58
N SER A 71 -3.83 8.73 -18.81
CA SER A 71 -5.08 9.45 -19.07
C SER A 71 -6.36 8.65 -18.81
N ALA A 72 -6.30 7.47 -18.16
CA ALA A 72 -7.48 6.66 -17.87
C ALA A 72 -8.51 7.41 -17.01
N ALA A 73 -8.06 8.12 -15.97
CA ALA A 73 -8.93 8.94 -15.12
C ALA A 73 -9.64 10.04 -15.92
N LEU A 74 -8.92 10.74 -16.80
CA LEU A 74 -9.49 11.79 -17.66
C LEU A 74 -10.44 11.23 -18.73
N ARG A 75 -10.25 9.98 -19.17
CA ARG A 75 -11.18 9.33 -20.09
C ARG A 75 -12.48 8.95 -19.39
N ALA A 76 -12.40 8.51 -18.15
CA ALA A 76 -13.54 8.12 -17.33
C ALA A 76 -14.36 9.33 -16.84
N ASP A 77 -13.72 10.46 -16.55
CA ASP A 77 -14.37 11.66 -16.02
C ASP A 77 -14.31 12.83 -17.01
N LYS A 78 -15.48 13.19 -17.56
CA LYS A 78 -15.63 14.30 -18.51
C LYS A 78 -15.38 15.66 -17.86
N GLU A 79 -15.85 15.89 -16.63
CA GLU A 79 -15.74 17.18 -15.97
C GLU A 79 -14.29 17.46 -15.60
N LEU A 80 -13.61 16.46 -15.01
CA LEU A 80 -12.18 16.54 -14.72
C LEU A 80 -11.38 16.82 -15.99
N ARG A 81 -11.64 16.08 -17.09
CA ARG A 81 -10.97 16.27 -18.38
C ARG A 81 -11.13 17.68 -18.94
N GLU A 82 -12.33 18.25 -18.85
CA GLU A 82 -12.59 19.61 -19.33
C GLU A 82 -11.83 20.64 -18.49
N LYS A 83 -11.81 20.49 -17.15
CA LYS A 83 -11.03 21.34 -16.24
C LYS A 83 -9.52 21.28 -16.53
N VAL A 84 -8.96 20.08 -16.73
CA VAL A 84 -7.54 19.92 -17.08
C VAL A 84 -7.23 20.60 -18.42
N TYR A 85 -8.07 20.36 -19.44
CA TYR A 85 -7.83 20.94 -20.76
C TYR A 85 -7.93 22.48 -20.76
N GLU A 86 -8.88 23.05 -20.01
CA GLU A 86 -8.99 24.49 -19.82
C GLU A 86 -7.73 25.05 -19.13
N LEU A 87 -7.25 24.37 -18.09
CA LEU A 87 -6.04 24.77 -17.38
C LEU A 87 -4.80 24.73 -18.28
N VAL A 88 -4.63 23.67 -19.08
CA VAL A 88 -3.54 23.54 -20.06
C VAL A 88 -3.63 24.61 -21.15
N SER A 89 -4.83 24.89 -21.66
CA SER A 89 -5.06 25.89 -22.71
C SER A 89 -4.75 27.30 -22.23
N SER A 90 -5.05 27.59 -20.96
CA SER A 90 -4.79 28.89 -20.30
C SER A 90 -3.37 29.05 -19.75
N ALA A 91 -2.47 28.08 -19.96
CA ALA A 91 -1.09 28.16 -19.49
C ALA A 91 -0.34 29.36 -20.10
N THR A 92 0.56 29.99 -19.35
CA THR A 92 1.36 31.12 -19.86
C THR A 92 2.27 30.69 -21.02
N ASP A 93 2.36 31.52 -22.06
CA ASP A 93 3.28 31.29 -23.17
C ASP A 93 4.71 31.61 -22.73
N VAL A 94 5.55 30.58 -22.62
CA VAL A 94 6.98 30.72 -22.43
C VAL A 94 7.65 30.73 -23.80
N LEU A 95 8.29 31.85 -24.15
CA LEU A 95 8.95 32.04 -25.43
C LEU A 95 10.36 31.45 -25.40
N ASP A 96 10.73 30.71 -26.44
CA ASP A 96 12.09 30.19 -26.63
C ASP A 96 12.94 31.19 -27.44
N PRO A 97 13.91 31.88 -26.81
CA PRO A 97 14.78 32.82 -27.51
C PRO A 97 15.64 32.16 -28.60
N LEU A 98 15.98 30.88 -28.44
CA LEU A 98 16.77 30.12 -29.41
C LEU A 98 15.92 29.63 -30.60
N ALA A 99 14.60 29.57 -30.43
CA ALA A 99 13.64 29.26 -31.50
C ALA A 99 12.97 30.52 -32.07
N ARG A 100 13.70 31.65 -32.16
CA ARG A 100 13.22 32.94 -32.68
C ARG A 100 12.01 33.50 -31.91
N GLY A 101 11.94 33.25 -30.60
CA GLY A 101 10.86 33.73 -29.75
C GLY A 101 9.53 32.98 -29.94
N ARG A 102 9.55 31.77 -30.51
CA ARG A 102 8.35 30.93 -30.59
C ARG A 102 7.97 30.42 -29.20
N ALA A 103 6.68 30.41 -28.88
CA ALA A 103 6.18 29.80 -27.66
C ALA A 103 6.35 28.27 -27.70
N LEU A 104 6.57 27.66 -26.53
CA LEU A 104 6.47 26.21 -26.38
C LEU A 104 5.06 25.73 -26.77
N PRO A 105 4.93 24.57 -27.46
CA PRO A 105 3.65 24.10 -27.94
C PRO A 105 2.70 23.72 -26.81
N LYS A 106 1.41 23.93 -27.03
CA LYS A 106 0.29 23.47 -26.20
C LYS A 106 -0.53 22.44 -27.00
N PRO A 107 -1.16 21.47 -26.34
CA PRO A 107 -2.15 20.62 -27.00
C PRO A 107 -3.26 21.48 -27.61
N LYS A 108 -3.65 21.19 -28.86
CA LYS A 108 -4.67 21.95 -29.60
C LYS A 108 -6.07 21.38 -29.44
N SER A 109 -6.18 20.20 -28.83
CA SER A 109 -7.43 19.52 -28.57
C SER A 109 -7.32 18.66 -27.32
N VAL A 110 -8.49 18.31 -26.76
CA VAL A 110 -8.59 17.35 -25.66
C VAL A 110 -7.92 16.02 -26.03
N GLN A 111 -8.13 15.54 -27.26
CA GLN A 111 -7.54 14.27 -27.70
C GLN A 111 -6.01 14.35 -27.71
N GLU A 112 -5.43 15.42 -28.26
CA GLU A 112 -3.98 15.60 -28.27
C GLU A 112 -3.41 15.69 -26.85
N MET A 113 -4.13 16.28 -25.90
CA MET A 113 -3.72 16.31 -24.49
C MET A 113 -3.68 14.89 -23.88
N LEU A 114 -4.73 14.09 -24.09
CA LEU A 114 -4.79 12.71 -23.59
C LEU A 114 -3.67 11.85 -24.20
N ASP A 115 -3.47 11.97 -25.51
CA ASP A 115 -2.43 11.24 -26.23
C ASP A 115 -1.04 11.61 -25.71
N LEU A 116 -0.78 12.89 -25.43
CA LEU A 116 0.47 13.35 -24.83
C LEU A 116 0.69 12.77 -23.43
N ILE A 117 -0.33 12.76 -22.57
CA ILE A 117 -0.23 12.18 -21.21
C ILE A 117 0.15 10.69 -21.30
N ASP A 118 -0.51 9.94 -22.17
CA ASP A 118 -0.27 8.50 -22.32
C ASP A 118 1.14 8.15 -22.82
N LEU A 119 1.81 9.05 -23.54
CA LEU A 119 3.20 8.85 -23.92
C LEU A 119 4.12 8.68 -22.70
N GLY A 120 3.74 9.21 -21.53
CA GLY A 120 4.46 9.02 -20.27
C GLY A 120 4.30 7.63 -19.67
N GLY A 121 3.22 6.91 -19.99
CA GLY A 121 2.94 5.56 -19.46
C GLY A 121 3.28 4.40 -20.42
N CYS A 122 3.52 4.70 -21.70
CA CYS A 122 3.66 3.69 -22.75
C CYS A 122 5.05 3.04 -22.86
N GLU A 123 6.12 3.73 -22.44
CA GLU A 123 7.49 3.23 -22.64
C GLU A 123 8.13 2.76 -21.33
N ARG A 124 8.44 1.45 -21.27
CA ARG A 124 9.26 0.90 -20.19
C ARG A 124 10.69 1.37 -20.42
N GLY A 125 11.21 2.21 -19.52
CA GLY A 125 12.61 2.63 -19.53
C GLY A 125 13.58 1.44 -19.62
N GLY A 126 14.82 1.72 -20.03
CA GLY A 126 15.83 0.67 -20.25
C GLY A 126 17.25 1.17 -20.06
N ASN A 127 18.22 0.26 -20.13
CA ASN A 127 19.65 0.59 -20.01
C ASN A 127 20.28 1.14 -21.29
N LYS A 128 19.46 1.41 -22.32
CA LYS A 128 19.87 1.93 -23.63
C LYS A 128 18.88 2.96 -24.12
N GLY A 129 19.36 3.91 -24.92
CA GLY A 129 18.55 4.96 -25.50
C GLY A 129 18.38 6.16 -24.58
N ARG A 130 17.53 7.10 -25.01
CA ARG A 130 17.27 8.37 -24.34
C ARG A 130 15.87 8.37 -23.77
N VAL A 131 15.74 8.60 -22.47
CA VAL A 131 14.46 8.70 -21.77
C VAL A 131 14.43 9.96 -20.91
N TRP A 132 13.35 10.71 -21.05
CA TRP A 132 13.02 11.81 -20.16
C TRP A 132 12.10 11.31 -19.06
N ILE A 133 12.47 11.55 -17.82
CA ILE A 133 11.69 11.18 -16.63
C ILE A 133 11.23 12.46 -15.96
N MET A 134 9.98 12.50 -15.52
CA MET A 134 9.41 13.66 -14.86
C MET A 134 8.58 13.28 -13.65
N ASP A 135 8.49 14.24 -12.74
CA ASP A 135 7.60 14.24 -11.59
C ASP A 135 6.94 15.64 -11.60
N PRO A 136 5.68 15.74 -12.08
CA PRO A 136 5.04 17.03 -12.31
C PRO A 136 4.85 17.84 -11.02
N ILE A 137 4.53 17.20 -9.89
CA ILE A 137 4.41 17.80 -8.56
C ILE A 137 4.92 16.83 -7.48
N ASP A 138 6.22 16.92 -7.15
CA ASP A 138 6.75 16.24 -5.97
C ASP A 138 6.35 17.02 -4.72
N GLY A 139 5.56 16.37 -3.87
CA GLY A 139 5.04 16.97 -2.64
C GLY A 139 3.57 17.32 -2.66
N THR A 140 2.74 16.55 -3.36
CA THR A 140 1.26 16.67 -3.48
C THR A 140 0.54 17.15 -2.20
N ALA A 141 0.85 16.58 -1.03
CA ALA A 141 0.22 16.97 0.23
C ALA A 141 0.63 18.37 0.73
N ALA A 142 1.90 18.75 0.53
CA ALA A 142 2.39 20.09 0.83
C ALA A 142 1.87 21.10 -0.21
N PHE A 143 1.76 20.70 -1.49
CA PHE A 143 1.16 21.50 -2.54
C PHE A 143 -0.25 21.96 -2.16
N LEU A 144 -1.12 21.04 -1.71
CA LEU A 144 -2.50 21.35 -1.28
C LEU A 144 -2.57 22.32 -0.09
N LYS A 145 -1.53 22.39 0.73
CA LYS A 145 -1.44 23.29 1.88
C LYS A 145 -0.84 24.66 1.54
N GLY A 146 -0.44 24.88 0.29
CA GLY A 146 0.29 26.09 -0.10
C GLY A 146 1.77 26.08 0.29
N GLN A 147 2.31 24.92 0.67
CA GLN A 147 3.67 24.73 1.18
C GLN A 147 4.64 24.32 0.06
N GLN A 148 5.83 23.82 0.38
CA GLN A 148 6.89 23.53 -0.59
C GLN A 148 6.53 22.35 -1.52
N TYR A 149 6.92 22.46 -2.78
CA TYR A 149 6.81 21.39 -3.77
C TYR A 149 7.79 21.64 -4.90
N ALA A 150 8.06 20.62 -5.72
CA ALA A 150 8.94 20.76 -6.88
C ALA A 150 8.29 20.26 -8.17
N VAL A 151 8.77 20.80 -9.29
CA VAL A 151 8.49 20.30 -10.64
C VAL A 151 9.80 19.77 -11.22
N SER A 152 9.85 18.49 -11.56
CA SER A 152 11.12 17.81 -11.85
C SER A 152 11.15 17.23 -13.26
N LEU A 153 12.31 17.35 -13.91
CA LEU A 153 12.57 16.75 -15.22
C LEU A 153 14.03 16.32 -15.33
N ALA A 154 14.27 15.09 -15.76
CA ALA A 154 15.60 14.54 -15.96
C ALA A 154 15.72 13.86 -17.33
N LEU A 155 16.92 13.89 -17.91
CA LEU A 155 17.27 13.07 -19.08
C LEU A 155 18.24 11.98 -18.64
N ILE A 156 17.89 10.74 -18.98
CA ILE A 156 18.77 9.58 -18.88
C ILE A 156 19.14 9.12 -20.29
N GLU A 157 20.43 8.93 -20.54
CA GLU A 157 20.96 8.42 -21.80
C GLU A 157 21.85 7.20 -21.53
N ASP A 158 21.48 6.06 -22.10
CA ASP A 158 22.17 4.76 -21.91
C ASP A 158 22.37 4.41 -20.42
N GLY A 159 21.31 4.58 -19.63
CA GLY A 159 21.30 4.29 -18.19
C GLY A 159 22.10 5.27 -17.34
N LYS A 160 22.46 6.45 -17.88
CA LYS A 160 23.18 7.51 -17.16
C LYS A 160 22.34 8.77 -17.11
N GLU A 161 22.21 9.33 -15.91
CA GLU A 161 21.61 10.65 -15.69
C GLU A 161 22.55 11.70 -16.29
N VAL A 162 22.09 12.41 -17.32
CA VAL A 162 22.90 13.39 -18.06
C VAL A 162 22.45 14.82 -17.81
N ILE A 163 21.17 15.03 -17.51
CA ILE A 163 20.57 16.33 -17.17
C ILE A 163 19.57 16.14 -16.04
N GLY A 164 19.57 17.06 -15.07
CA GLY A 164 18.48 17.25 -14.11
C GLY A 164 18.08 18.72 -14.06
N VAL A 165 16.78 18.98 -14.11
CA VAL A 165 16.17 20.30 -13.95
C VAL A 165 15.11 20.20 -12.87
N LEU A 166 15.26 21.02 -11.83
CA LEU A 166 14.34 21.07 -10.70
C LEU A 166 13.82 22.50 -10.55
N GLY A 167 12.54 22.68 -10.82
CA GLY A 167 11.83 23.92 -10.52
C GLY A 167 11.36 23.87 -9.08
N CYS A 168 11.73 24.87 -8.28
CA CYS A 168 11.34 25.03 -6.88
C CYS A 168 10.52 26.33 -6.74
N PRO A 169 9.21 26.31 -7.05
CA PRO A 169 8.42 27.55 -7.19
C PRO A 169 8.27 28.33 -5.87
N ASN A 170 8.55 27.68 -4.75
CA ASN A 170 8.37 28.21 -3.40
C ASN A 170 9.70 28.46 -2.66
N ILE A 171 10.85 28.17 -3.30
CA ILE A 171 12.18 28.48 -2.75
C ILE A 171 12.72 29.76 -3.39
N SER A 172 12.85 30.83 -2.59
CA SER A 172 13.44 32.10 -3.05
C SER A 172 14.98 32.03 -3.10
N ALA A 173 15.60 32.94 -3.87
CA ALA A 173 17.07 33.01 -3.96
C ALA A 173 17.73 33.54 -2.68
N GLU A 174 16.94 34.17 -1.80
CA GLU A 174 17.37 34.76 -0.53
C GLU A 174 17.22 33.79 0.66
N MET A 175 16.51 32.67 0.46
CA MET A 175 16.32 31.66 1.51
C MET A 175 17.67 31.04 1.89
N THR A 176 18.05 31.25 3.14
CA THR A 176 19.20 30.62 3.76
C THR A 176 18.83 29.35 4.53
N ARG A 177 17.52 29.11 4.68
CA ARG A 177 16.90 27.90 5.24
C ARG A 177 15.61 27.62 4.50
N VAL A 178 15.32 26.36 4.24
CA VAL A 178 14.07 25.93 3.62
C VAL A 178 13.14 25.41 4.71
N SER A 179 11.87 25.76 4.66
CA SER A 179 10.84 25.19 5.53
C SER A 179 9.51 25.15 4.77
N GLU A 180 8.57 24.32 5.22
CA GLU A 180 7.25 24.21 4.58
C GLU A 180 6.43 25.51 4.67
N GLU A 181 6.62 26.28 5.75
CA GLU A 181 5.84 27.49 6.02
C GLU A 181 6.43 28.75 5.33
N ASP A 182 7.73 28.76 5.04
CA ASP A 182 8.38 29.89 4.38
C ASP A 182 8.39 29.68 2.87
N VAL A 183 7.41 30.26 2.18
CA VAL A 183 7.23 30.11 0.73
C VAL A 183 7.39 31.43 -0.01
N ASP A 184 8.17 31.42 -1.09
CA ASP A 184 8.30 32.57 -1.99
C ASP A 184 6.96 32.90 -2.65
N GLN A 185 6.49 34.13 -2.52
CA GLN A 185 5.24 34.60 -3.13
C GLN A 185 5.40 34.93 -4.63
N LYS A 186 6.63 34.92 -5.16
CA LYS A 186 6.91 35.14 -6.58
C LYS A 186 6.86 33.81 -7.34
N LEU A 187 8.01 33.29 -7.79
CA LEU A 187 8.10 32.06 -8.58
C LEU A 187 9.37 31.27 -8.25
N GLY A 188 10.10 31.62 -7.18
CA GLY A 188 11.20 30.84 -6.68
C GLY A 188 12.37 30.68 -7.65
N THR A 189 13.02 29.53 -7.55
CA THR A 189 14.31 29.25 -8.19
C THR A 189 14.30 27.94 -8.95
N MET A 190 15.19 27.84 -9.94
CA MET A 190 15.42 26.65 -10.73
C MET A 190 16.85 26.18 -10.51
N LEU A 191 17.01 24.89 -10.21
CA LEU A 191 18.29 24.22 -10.08
C LEU A 191 18.49 23.32 -11.30
N THR A 192 19.63 23.47 -11.98
CA THR A 192 19.95 22.67 -13.17
C THR A 192 21.32 22.04 -13.00
N ALA A 193 21.47 20.76 -13.36
CA ALA A 193 22.75 20.08 -13.43
C ALA A 193 22.93 19.38 -14.78
N VAL A 194 24.15 19.41 -15.31
CA VAL A 194 24.54 18.65 -16.51
C VAL A 194 25.79 17.84 -16.19
N ARG A 195 25.74 16.54 -16.48
CA ARG A 195 26.84 15.60 -16.17
C ARG A 195 28.16 16.09 -16.77
N GLY A 196 29.18 16.23 -15.92
CA GLY A 196 30.50 16.74 -16.32
C GLY A 196 30.60 18.25 -16.58
N ARG A 197 29.54 19.02 -16.31
CA ARG A 197 29.52 20.50 -16.46
C ARG A 197 29.17 21.25 -15.19
N GLY A 198 28.81 20.54 -14.12
CA GLY A 198 28.42 21.14 -12.83
C GLY A 198 26.94 21.50 -12.78
N SER A 199 26.60 22.33 -11.80
CA SER A 199 25.23 22.78 -11.53
C SER A 199 25.11 24.29 -11.46
N THR A 200 23.92 24.80 -11.75
CA THR A 200 23.59 26.23 -11.80
C THR A 200 22.24 26.50 -11.16
N THR A 201 22.06 27.71 -10.66
CA THR A 201 20.77 28.24 -10.20
C THR A 201 20.31 29.40 -11.08
N ARG A 202 18.99 29.56 -11.24
CA ARG A 202 18.34 30.66 -11.96
C ARG A 202 17.11 31.12 -11.18
N ILE A 203 16.82 32.42 -11.16
CA ILE A 203 15.54 32.93 -10.68
C ILE A 203 14.50 32.70 -11.77
N MET A 204 13.36 32.13 -11.40
CA MET A 204 12.22 31.98 -12.29
C MET A 204 11.35 33.24 -12.24
N THR A 205 10.92 33.72 -13.41
CA THR A 205 9.96 34.82 -13.51
C THR A 205 8.86 34.46 -14.50
N GLN A 206 7.75 35.19 -14.45
CA GLN A 206 6.67 35.05 -15.43
C GLN A 206 7.13 35.34 -16.88
N SER A 207 8.23 36.08 -17.05
CA SER A 207 8.77 36.47 -18.36
C SER A 207 9.94 35.59 -18.85
N GLY A 208 10.45 34.68 -18.02
CA GLY A 208 11.56 33.81 -18.39
C GLY A 208 12.46 33.42 -17.20
N LEU A 209 13.70 33.05 -17.53
CA LEU A 209 14.72 32.70 -16.54
C LEU A 209 15.80 33.78 -16.48
N SER A 210 16.24 34.14 -15.29
CA SER A 210 17.39 35.03 -15.10
C SER A 210 18.68 34.44 -15.70
N ALA A 211 19.76 35.23 -15.74
CA ALA A 211 21.08 34.68 -16.01
C ALA A 211 21.40 33.54 -15.03
N ALA A 212 22.09 32.51 -15.53
CA ALA A 212 22.49 31.36 -14.72
C ALA A 212 23.72 31.70 -13.88
N SER A 213 23.66 31.34 -12.60
CA SER A 213 24.76 31.46 -11.65
C SER A 213 25.26 30.07 -11.28
N PRO A 214 26.57 29.78 -11.33
CA PRO A 214 27.12 28.51 -10.84
C PRO A 214 26.78 28.28 -9.36
N LEU A 215 26.39 27.06 -9.01
CA LEU A 215 26.28 26.66 -7.62
C LEU A 215 27.68 26.32 -7.10
N ASN A 216 28.10 26.99 -6.02
CA ASN A 216 29.38 26.73 -5.40
C ASN A 216 29.32 25.45 -4.57
N LEU A 217 30.48 24.78 -4.42
CA LEU A 217 30.61 23.73 -3.41
C LEU A 217 30.28 24.33 -2.04
N LEU A 218 29.33 23.69 -1.36
CA LEU A 218 28.96 24.07 -0.01
C LEU A 218 30.16 23.88 0.91
N LYS A 219 30.30 24.79 1.86
CA LYS A 219 31.35 24.67 2.87
C LYS A 219 31.03 23.47 3.77
N PRO A 220 32.06 22.75 4.27
CA PRO A 220 31.84 21.73 5.29
C PRO A 220 31.05 22.32 6.47
N PHE A 221 30.04 21.59 6.94
CA PHE A 221 29.26 21.97 8.10
C PHE A 221 30.07 21.75 9.39
N SER A 222 29.68 22.44 10.46
CA SER A 222 30.17 22.16 11.81
C SER A 222 29.42 20.98 12.39
N SER A 223 30.10 20.07 13.10
CA SER A 223 29.42 19.03 13.90
C SER A 223 28.63 19.62 15.08
N GLU A 224 28.88 20.88 15.44
CA GLU A 224 28.09 21.61 16.42
C GLU A 224 26.89 22.29 15.73
N ASN A 225 25.66 21.91 16.11
CA ASN A 225 24.38 22.41 15.57
C ASN A 225 24.07 21.97 14.12
N LEU A 226 24.30 20.69 13.83
CA LEU A 226 23.99 20.06 12.54
C LEU A 226 22.51 20.25 12.16
N HIS A 227 22.24 20.76 10.95
CA HIS A 227 20.87 20.99 10.46
C HIS A 227 20.38 19.84 9.58
N ILE A 228 19.61 18.94 10.20
CA ILE A 228 19.03 17.76 9.56
C ILE A 228 17.71 18.15 8.86
N VAL A 229 17.67 17.92 7.55
CA VAL A 229 16.46 18.07 6.72
C VAL A 229 15.84 16.69 6.51
N ASP A 230 14.60 16.50 6.97
CA ASP A 230 13.89 15.22 6.81
C ASP A 230 12.36 15.39 6.79
N CYS A 231 11.61 14.30 6.70
CA CYS A 231 10.16 14.28 6.89
C CYS A 231 9.77 13.12 7.79
N THR A 232 9.32 13.40 9.02
CA THR A 232 9.00 12.32 9.98
C THR A 232 7.85 11.44 9.53
N ALA A 233 6.96 11.97 8.69
CA ALA A 233 5.87 11.24 8.06
C ALA A 233 6.32 10.25 6.98
N SER A 234 7.58 10.30 6.51
CA SER A 234 8.10 9.35 5.53
C SER A 234 8.37 7.98 6.15
N MET A 235 7.77 6.91 5.65
CA MET A 235 8.03 5.56 6.16
C MET A 235 9.27 4.89 5.54
N SER A 236 10.04 5.63 4.73
CA SER A 236 11.15 5.09 3.93
C SER A 236 12.50 5.05 4.66
N SER A 237 12.57 5.62 5.87
CA SER A 237 13.79 5.74 6.68
C SER A 237 13.52 5.36 8.15
N ARG A 238 14.52 4.79 8.85
CA ARG A 238 14.46 4.50 10.30
C ARG A 238 14.67 5.78 11.09
N HIS A 239 13.61 6.57 11.20
CA HIS A 239 13.62 7.83 11.95
C HIS A 239 14.02 7.67 13.43
N ASP A 240 13.75 6.51 14.03
CA ASP A 240 14.22 6.20 15.39
C ASP A 240 15.76 6.12 15.49
N LEU A 241 16.42 5.65 14.43
CA LEU A 241 17.88 5.60 14.36
C LEU A 241 18.47 6.95 13.97
N VAL A 242 17.80 7.70 13.07
CA VAL A 242 18.22 9.05 12.71
C VAL A 242 18.09 9.99 13.92
N ALA A 243 17.03 9.86 14.73
CA ALA A 243 16.87 10.61 15.96
C ALA A 243 18.00 10.34 16.97
N LYS A 244 18.38 9.07 17.16
CA LYS A 244 19.53 8.72 18.01
C LYS A 244 20.84 9.31 17.49
N LEU A 245 21.04 9.29 16.18
CA LEU A 245 22.22 9.90 15.56
C LEU A 245 22.22 11.43 15.77
N ALA A 246 21.05 12.06 15.71
CA ALA A 246 20.91 13.49 15.98
C ALA A 246 21.29 13.83 17.42
N ASP A 247 20.90 12.99 18.39
CA ASP A 247 21.31 13.13 19.80
C ASP A 247 22.85 13.10 19.95
N ASP A 248 23.55 12.22 19.23
CA ASP A 248 25.02 12.15 19.22
C ASP A 248 25.68 13.44 18.69
N PHE A 249 24.99 14.17 17.80
CA PHE A 249 25.40 15.48 17.30
C PHE A 249 24.87 16.68 18.12
N ASN A 250 24.19 16.43 19.23
CA ASN A 250 23.49 17.44 20.04
C ASN A 250 22.54 18.33 19.21
N THR A 251 21.79 17.73 18.29
CA THR A 251 20.81 18.45 17.45
C THR A 251 19.42 17.85 17.54
N ALA A 252 18.39 18.68 17.34
CA ALA A 252 17.00 18.24 17.29
C ALA A 252 16.70 17.53 15.96
N PHE A 253 15.83 16.51 15.99
CA PHE A 253 15.42 15.79 14.79
C PHE A 253 13.90 15.82 14.56
N PRO A 254 13.44 16.17 13.34
CA PRO A 254 14.18 16.90 12.30
C PRO A 254 14.37 18.36 12.72
N ASN A 255 15.44 19.02 12.26
CA ASN A 255 15.56 20.48 12.42
C ASN A 255 14.67 21.20 11.41
N THR A 256 14.56 20.64 10.21
CA THR A 256 13.72 21.12 9.13
C THR A 256 12.88 19.97 8.61
N GLU A 257 11.57 20.10 8.81
CA GLU A 257 10.60 19.15 8.31
C GLU A 257 10.09 19.61 6.94
N VAL A 258 10.39 18.84 5.89
CA VAL A 258 9.96 19.09 4.51
C VAL A 258 9.46 17.80 3.88
N TRP A 259 8.19 17.78 3.51
CA TRP A 259 7.45 16.69 2.90
C TRP A 259 8.02 16.26 1.55
N SER A 260 8.18 17.19 0.62
CA SER A 260 8.67 16.95 -0.74
C SER A 260 10.11 16.38 -0.71
N SER A 261 10.30 15.22 -1.35
CA SER A 261 11.59 14.55 -1.39
C SER A 261 12.62 15.34 -2.20
N HIS A 262 12.20 15.91 -3.33
CA HIS A 262 13.02 16.75 -4.18
C HIS A 262 13.34 18.09 -3.53
N ILE A 263 12.43 18.68 -2.74
CA ILE A 263 12.73 19.89 -1.97
C ILE A 263 13.74 19.61 -0.86
N ARG A 264 13.73 18.43 -0.22
CA ARG A 264 14.82 18.06 0.72
C ARG A 264 16.18 18.10 0.04
N TYR A 265 16.30 17.53 -1.17
CA TYR A 265 17.54 17.64 -1.95
C TYR A 265 17.86 19.09 -2.37
N ALA A 266 16.86 19.88 -2.77
CA ALA A 266 17.05 21.29 -3.11
C ALA A 266 17.59 22.09 -1.91
N ALA A 267 17.05 21.85 -0.71
CA ALA A 267 17.51 22.46 0.54
C ALA A 267 18.98 22.14 0.79
N LEU A 268 19.41 20.89 0.58
CA LEU A 268 20.83 20.53 0.66
C LEU A 268 21.64 21.29 -0.40
N ILE A 269 21.22 21.32 -1.66
CA ILE A 269 21.97 21.93 -2.77
C ILE A 269 22.23 23.43 -2.57
N ILE A 270 21.26 24.16 -2.02
CA ILE A 270 21.35 25.62 -1.84
C ILE A 270 21.92 26.02 -0.46
N GLY A 271 22.24 25.04 0.40
CA GLY A 271 22.69 25.28 1.76
C GLY A 271 21.58 25.68 2.74
N GLY A 272 20.33 25.38 2.40
CA GLY A 272 19.16 25.49 3.30
C GLY A 272 19.10 24.40 4.37
N GLY A 273 19.93 23.35 4.25
CA GLY A 273 20.26 22.42 5.31
C GLY A 273 21.58 21.70 5.07
N ASP A 274 22.06 21.01 6.10
CA ASP A 274 23.43 20.48 6.12
C ASP A 274 23.47 19.02 5.66
N VAL A 275 22.50 18.22 6.12
CA VAL A 275 22.50 16.78 5.90
C VAL A 275 21.08 16.21 5.86
N GLN A 276 20.93 15.10 5.15
CA GLN A 276 19.80 14.19 5.26
C GLN A 276 20.36 12.80 5.52
N PHE A 277 19.82 12.10 6.51
CA PHE A 277 20.17 10.72 6.78
C PHE A 277 19.09 9.81 6.24
N TRP A 278 19.46 8.99 5.26
CA TRP A 278 18.62 7.89 4.83
C TRP A 278 19.15 6.60 5.44
N ILE A 279 18.51 6.15 6.52
CA ILE A 279 18.76 4.82 7.07
C ILE A 279 17.63 3.97 6.56
N PRO A 280 17.87 3.08 5.58
CA PRO A 280 16.81 2.23 5.07
C PRO A 280 16.10 1.57 6.25
N THR A 281 14.78 1.68 6.31
CA THR A 281 14.02 0.68 7.04
C THR A 281 14.48 -0.69 6.53
N PRO A 282 14.59 -1.71 7.40
CA PRO A 282 14.57 -3.07 6.90
C PRO A 282 13.25 -3.20 6.15
N GLN A 283 13.28 -2.86 4.87
CA GLN A 283 12.27 -3.32 3.97
C GLN A 283 12.42 -4.84 4.05
N PRO A 284 11.34 -5.60 4.28
CA PRO A 284 11.35 -6.98 3.81
C PRO A 284 11.86 -6.88 2.36
N SER A 285 13.02 -7.49 2.11
CA SER A 285 13.89 -7.27 0.95
C SER A 285 13.20 -6.60 -0.25
N LYS A 286 13.79 -5.51 -0.80
CA LYS A 286 13.52 -5.14 -2.19
C LYS A 286 13.84 -6.35 -3.05
N MET A 287 12.84 -7.17 -3.31
CA MET A 287 12.83 -8.10 -4.42
C MET A 287 13.08 -7.20 -5.63
N SER A 288 14.23 -7.42 -6.26
CA SER A 288 14.40 -7.18 -7.69
C SER A 288 13.09 -7.49 -8.42
N ASN A 289 12.82 -6.79 -9.53
CA ASN A 289 11.72 -7.04 -10.49
C ASN A 289 11.65 -8.50 -11.04
N GLN A 290 11.54 -9.47 -10.14
CA GLN A 290 11.37 -10.90 -10.32
C GLN A 290 10.15 -11.23 -9.47
N LYS A 291 8.97 -11.07 -10.11
CA LYS A 291 7.62 -11.37 -9.62
C LYS A 291 7.25 -10.64 -8.32
N LYS A 292 6.23 -9.77 -8.35
CA LYS A 292 5.28 -9.71 -7.22
C LYS A 292 5.01 -11.17 -6.84
N MET A 293 5.54 -11.68 -5.72
CA MET A 293 4.87 -12.81 -5.10
C MET A 293 3.57 -12.19 -4.63
N SER A 294 2.54 -12.34 -5.47
CA SER A 294 1.17 -12.05 -5.09
C SER A 294 0.99 -12.65 -3.71
N ASN A 295 0.61 -11.83 -2.73
CA ASN A 295 0.17 -12.30 -1.42
C ASN A 295 -0.61 -13.62 -1.63
N PRO A 296 -0.15 -14.74 -1.03
CA PRO A 296 -0.66 -16.07 -1.38
C PRO A 296 -2.13 -16.23 -1.02
N LEU A 297 -2.66 -15.33 -0.19
CA LEU A 297 -4.07 -15.28 0.18
C LEU A 297 -4.93 -14.51 -0.81
N ARG A 298 -4.36 -13.76 -1.77
CA ARG A 298 -5.15 -13.06 -2.81
C ARG A 298 -5.72 -14.03 -3.83
N THR A 299 -6.97 -13.81 -4.24
CA THR A 299 -7.68 -14.60 -5.24
C THR A 299 -8.34 -13.70 -6.28
N THR A 300 -8.95 -14.32 -7.28
CA THR A 300 -9.90 -13.70 -8.21
C THR A 300 -11.34 -14.08 -7.81
N ALA A 301 -12.34 -13.45 -8.41
CA ALA A 301 -13.75 -13.82 -8.22
C ALA A 301 -14.03 -15.31 -8.49
N GLN A 302 -13.32 -15.93 -9.46
CA GLN A 302 -13.46 -17.35 -9.78
C GLN A 302 -12.78 -18.27 -8.76
N THR A 303 -11.80 -17.75 -8.02
CA THR A 303 -10.93 -18.53 -7.11
C THR A 303 -11.09 -18.16 -5.64
N THR A 304 -12.06 -17.29 -5.30
CA THR A 304 -12.45 -16.99 -3.91
C THR A 304 -12.67 -18.28 -3.13
N ARG A 305 -12.05 -18.36 -1.95
CA ARG A 305 -12.03 -19.56 -1.12
C ARG A 305 -13.32 -19.74 -0.33
N ILE A 306 -13.66 -21.00 -0.10
CA ILE A 306 -14.75 -21.41 0.79
C ILE A 306 -14.15 -21.80 2.12
N ALA A 307 -14.70 -21.27 3.21
CA ALA A 307 -14.24 -21.57 4.55
C ALA A 307 -15.38 -21.97 5.50
N GLY A 308 -15.10 -22.92 6.39
CA GLY A 308 -15.98 -23.32 7.49
C GLY A 308 -15.45 -22.84 8.83
N HIS A 309 -16.26 -22.09 9.58
CA HIS A 309 -15.96 -21.65 10.95
C HIS A 309 -16.04 -22.84 11.91
N ARG A 310 -14.90 -23.21 12.52
CA ARG A 310 -14.73 -24.43 13.31
C ARG A 310 -15.07 -25.71 12.54
N GLY A 311 -14.82 -25.71 11.23
CA GLY A 311 -15.29 -26.72 10.27
C GLY A 311 -16.71 -26.42 9.77
N HIS A 312 -17.49 -27.45 9.44
CA HIS A 312 -18.92 -27.29 9.14
C HIS A 312 -19.74 -27.43 10.45
N SER A 313 -19.61 -26.44 11.33
CA SER A 313 -20.18 -26.44 12.68
C SER A 313 -21.72 -26.38 12.70
N ALA A 314 -22.35 -25.98 11.60
CA ALA A 314 -23.80 -26.06 11.44
C ALA A 314 -24.33 -27.50 11.35
N GLY A 315 -23.49 -28.47 10.96
CA GLY A 315 -23.93 -29.83 10.68
C GLY A 315 -23.09 -30.95 11.31
N ALA A 316 -22.08 -30.60 12.11
CA ALA A 316 -21.23 -31.52 12.88
C ALA A 316 -20.66 -30.77 14.10
N PRO A 317 -20.24 -31.48 15.18
CA PRO A 317 -19.70 -30.85 16.38
C PRO A 317 -18.46 -30.00 16.07
N GLU A 318 -18.48 -28.73 16.46
CA GLU A 318 -17.42 -27.75 16.18
C GLU A 318 -16.02 -28.22 16.63
N ASN A 319 -14.97 -27.82 15.91
CA ASN A 319 -13.57 -28.15 16.21
C ASN A 319 -13.25 -29.66 16.29
N THR A 320 -14.04 -30.52 15.64
CA THR A 320 -13.78 -31.98 15.56
C THR A 320 -13.32 -32.41 14.17
N LEU A 321 -12.69 -33.59 14.08
CA LEU A 321 -12.36 -34.18 12.78
C LEU A 321 -13.62 -34.48 11.95
N ALA A 322 -14.76 -34.78 12.58
CA ALA A 322 -16.04 -34.92 11.88
C ALA A 322 -16.47 -33.62 11.19
N ALA A 323 -16.38 -32.46 11.86
CA ALA A 323 -16.72 -31.18 11.25
C ALA A 323 -15.80 -30.80 10.10
N PHE A 324 -14.49 -31.08 10.21
CA PHE A 324 -13.53 -30.84 9.14
C PHE A 324 -13.76 -31.74 7.93
N ARG A 325 -14.00 -33.05 8.14
CA ARG A 325 -14.35 -33.98 7.06
C ARG A 325 -15.64 -33.57 6.36
N LYS A 326 -16.64 -33.10 7.11
CA LYS A 326 -17.91 -32.64 6.54
C LYS A 326 -17.73 -31.38 5.71
N ALA A 327 -16.97 -30.39 6.17
CA ALA A 327 -16.60 -29.22 5.37
C ALA A 327 -15.94 -29.62 4.04
N ARG A 328 -14.99 -30.56 4.09
CA ARG A 328 -14.29 -31.09 2.92
C ARG A 328 -15.20 -31.86 1.95
N ALA A 329 -16.18 -32.59 2.48
CA ALA A 329 -17.16 -33.31 1.66
C ALA A 329 -18.06 -32.34 0.88
N LEU A 330 -18.40 -31.20 1.48
CA LEU A 330 -19.29 -30.19 0.89
C LEU A 330 -18.59 -29.28 -0.11
N ALA A 331 -17.41 -28.76 0.24
CA ALA A 331 -16.73 -27.71 -0.53
C ALA A 331 -15.60 -28.21 -1.44
N GLY A 332 -15.18 -29.47 -1.33
CA GLY A 332 -14.10 -30.02 -2.14
C GLY A 332 -12.69 -29.73 -1.58
N PRO A 333 -11.62 -30.18 -2.28
CA PRO A 333 -10.24 -29.93 -1.87
C PRO A 333 -9.91 -28.43 -1.92
N GLY A 334 -9.09 -27.98 -0.97
CA GLY A 334 -8.73 -26.58 -0.80
C GLY A 334 -9.70 -25.77 0.06
N VAL A 335 -10.72 -26.41 0.66
CA VAL A 335 -11.57 -25.76 1.67
C VAL A 335 -10.71 -25.34 2.87
N THR A 336 -10.92 -24.12 3.35
CA THR A 336 -10.32 -23.65 4.61
C THR A 336 -11.22 -24.08 5.78
N CYS A 337 -10.67 -24.69 6.81
CA CYS A 337 -11.35 -24.87 8.08
C CYS A 337 -10.70 -23.93 9.09
N GLU A 338 -11.45 -22.94 9.55
CA GLU A 338 -11.04 -22.15 10.70
C GLU A 338 -11.20 -23.03 11.96
N THR A 339 -10.31 -22.86 12.93
CA THR A 339 -10.29 -23.64 14.18
C THR A 339 -9.53 -22.92 15.28
N ASP A 340 -9.84 -23.26 16.54
CA ASP A 340 -9.35 -22.55 17.72
C ASP A 340 -8.22 -23.30 18.43
N LEU A 341 -7.07 -22.66 18.64
CA LEU A 341 -5.94 -23.29 19.33
C LEU A 341 -5.99 -23.08 20.84
N ALA A 342 -5.89 -24.17 21.58
CA ALA A 342 -5.67 -24.16 23.02
C ALA A 342 -4.45 -25.02 23.41
N LEU A 343 -3.97 -24.79 24.63
CA LEU A 343 -2.81 -25.48 25.21
C LEU A 343 -3.22 -26.19 26.49
N THR A 344 -2.90 -27.48 26.58
CA THR A 344 -3.14 -28.31 27.77
C THR A 344 -2.09 -28.05 28.86
N ARG A 345 -2.30 -28.63 30.05
CA ARG A 345 -1.34 -28.56 31.18
C ARG A 345 0.02 -29.20 30.86
N ASP A 346 0.03 -30.23 30.02
CA ASP A 346 1.22 -30.93 29.52
C ASP A 346 1.70 -30.39 28.16
N ASP A 347 1.22 -29.20 27.80
CA ASP A 347 1.65 -28.43 26.62
C ASP A 347 1.34 -29.05 25.26
N GLU A 348 0.30 -29.87 25.17
CA GLU A 348 -0.23 -30.36 23.91
C GLU A 348 -1.11 -29.30 23.24
N LEU A 349 -1.02 -29.21 21.92
CA LEU A 349 -1.79 -28.28 21.10
C LEU A 349 -3.10 -28.95 20.69
N VAL A 350 -4.22 -28.50 21.26
CA VAL A 350 -5.56 -29.06 21.05
C VAL A 350 -6.49 -28.05 20.39
N LEU A 351 -7.51 -28.53 19.68
CA LEU A 351 -8.47 -27.68 18.98
C LEU A 351 -9.79 -27.57 19.75
N ILE A 352 -10.03 -26.41 20.36
CA ILE A 352 -11.24 -26.11 21.14
C ILE A 352 -11.39 -24.59 21.33
N HIS A 353 -12.61 -24.10 21.19
CA HIS A 353 -12.91 -22.67 21.26
C HIS A 353 -12.86 -22.10 22.69
N ASP A 354 -13.54 -22.77 23.60
CA ASP A 354 -13.78 -22.27 24.95
C ASP A 354 -12.54 -22.54 25.84
N GLU A 355 -12.35 -21.73 26.88
CA GLU A 355 -11.32 -22.00 27.90
C GLU A 355 -11.62 -23.25 28.73
N THR A 356 -12.88 -23.70 28.73
CA THR A 356 -13.38 -24.88 29.43
C THR A 356 -13.91 -25.94 28.46
N VAL A 357 -13.95 -27.19 28.93
CA VAL A 357 -14.49 -28.31 28.13
C VAL A 357 -16.02 -28.45 28.26
N ASP A 358 -16.64 -27.69 29.16
CA ASP A 358 -18.01 -27.87 29.65
C ASP A 358 -19.10 -27.79 28.58
N ARG A 359 -18.99 -26.87 27.62
CA ARG A 359 -20.07 -26.64 26.63
C ARG A 359 -20.10 -27.71 25.55
N THR A 360 -18.92 -28.20 25.16
CA THR A 360 -18.73 -29.02 23.96
C THR A 360 -18.27 -30.43 24.27
N THR A 361 -18.33 -30.86 25.53
CA THR A 361 -18.01 -32.22 25.93
C THR A 361 -18.88 -32.72 27.08
N ASP A 362 -18.66 -33.96 27.52
CA ASP A 362 -19.20 -34.54 28.74
C ASP A 362 -18.33 -34.32 30.00
N GLY A 363 -17.28 -33.50 29.90
CA GLY A 363 -16.38 -33.15 30.98
C GLY A 363 -16.64 -31.76 31.59
N HIS A 364 -15.88 -31.44 32.64
CA HIS A 364 -15.87 -30.11 33.26
C HIS A 364 -14.46 -29.67 33.62
N GLY A 365 -14.16 -28.38 33.46
CA GLY A 365 -12.92 -27.76 33.90
C GLY A 365 -12.17 -27.00 32.80
N LEU A 366 -11.09 -26.33 33.21
CA LEU A 366 -10.24 -25.53 32.33
C LEU A 366 -9.32 -26.41 31.50
N VAL A 367 -9.28 -26.18 30.18
CA VAL A 367 -8.41 -26.91 29.23
C VAL A 367 -6.94 -26.85 29.67
N ARG A 368 -6.48 -25.66 30.09
CA ARG A 368 -5.10 -25.41 30.55
C ARG A 368 -4.73 -26.12 31.87
N GLU A 369 -5.70 -26.67 32.58
CA GLU A 369 -5.48 -27.41 33.84
C GLU A 369 -5.55 -28.93 33.65
N MET A 370 -5.94 -29.40 32.47
CA MET A 370 -6.05 -30.81 32.11
C MET A 370 -4.87 -31.25 31.25
N THR A 371 -4.42 -32.50 31.39
CA THR A 371 -3.50 -33.14 30.44
C THR A 371 -4.25 -33.56 29.18
N TYR A 372 -3.55 -33.74 28.07
CA TYR A 372 -4.18 -34.29 26.88
C TYR A 372 -4.75 -35.69 27.13
N SER A 373 -4.11 -36.50 27.98
CA SER A 373 -4.63 -37.84 28.34
C SER A 373 -5.98 -37.80 29.07
N GLU A 374 -6.30 -36.71 29.76
CA GLU A 374 -7.59 -36.47 30.39
C GLU A 374 -8.60 -35.96 29.34
N ILE A 375 -8.19 -35.00 28.51
CA ILE A 375 -9.01 -34.42 27.44
C ILE A 375 -9.42 -35.47 26.39
N ALA A 376 -8.52 -36.35 25.99
CA ALA A 376 -8.75 -37.38 24.96
C ALA A 376 -9.79 -38.43 25.36
N LYS A 377 -10.23 -38.46 26.63
CA LYS A 377 -11.29 -39.35 27.12
C LYS A 377 -12.69 -38.75 26.94
N LEU A 378 -12.79 -37.44 26.78
CA LEU A 378 -14.05 -36.72 26.71
C LEU A 378 -14.76 -36.99 25.36
N ASP A 379 -16.07 -37.04 25.39
CA ASP A 379 -16.92 -37.11 24.20
C ASP A 379 -17.27 -35.70 23.73
N ALA A 380 -16.66 -35.29 22.61
CA ALA A 380 -16.85 -33.98 22.00
C ALA A 380 -17.98 -33.95 20.95
N GLY A 381 -18.79 -35.00 20.84
CA GLY A 381 -19.79 -35.14 19.78
C GLY A 381 -21.23 -35.28 20.25
N ARG A 382 -21.49 -35.99 21.36
CA ARG A 382 -22.86 -36.26 21.85
C ARG A 382 -23.68 -35.01 22.13
N TRP A 383 -23.02 -33.93 22.57
CA TRP A 383 -23.69 -32.66 22.85
C TRP A 383 -24.33 -32.07 21.58
N PHE A 384 -23.79 -32.38 20.41
CA PHE A 384 -24.31 -31.93 19.12
C PHE A 384 -25.43 -32.86 18.62
N ASP A 385 -25.15 -34.17 18.56
CA ASP A 385 -26.10 -35.22 18.15
C ASP A 385 -25.54 -36.59 18.55
N GLU A 386 -26.39 -37.52 18.99
CA GLU A 386 -26.00 -38.87 19.41
C GLU A 386 -25.21 -39.63 18.32
N LYS A 387 -25.44 -39.34 17.04
CA LYS A 387 -24.70 -39.99 15.94
C LYS A 387 -23.20 -39.65 15.89
N PHE A 388 -22.77 -38.58 16.57
CA PHE A 388 -21.36 -38.20 16.70
C PHE A 388 -20.73 -38.69 18.01
N ALA A 389 -21.41 -39.57 18.74
CA ALA A 389 -20.86 -40.18 19.94
C ALA A 389 -19.47 -40.80 19.68
N GLY A 390 -18.52 -40.46 20.55
CA GLY A 390 -17.13 -40.91 20.47
C GLY A 390 -16.19 -39.96 19.74
N GLU A 391 -16.68 -38.87 19.12
CA GLU A 391 -15.80 -37.80 18.65
C GLU A 391 -14.99 -37.22 19.80
N ARG A 392 -13.76 -36.79 19.52
CA ARG A 392 -12.79 -36.31 20.51
C ARG A 392 -12.36 -34.89 20.17
N ILE A 393 -11.89 -34.17 21.19
CA ILE A 393 -11.09 -32.96 21.00
C ILE A 393 -9.78 -33.38 20.31
N PRO A 394 -9.51 -32.93 19.07
CA PRO A 394 -8.35 -33.38 18.32
C PRO A 394 -7.08 -32.62 18.72
N LEU A 395 -5.92 -33.26 18.56
CA LEU A 395 -4.65 -32.54 18.50
C LEU A 395 -4.55 -31.79 17.17
N LEU A 396 -3.84 -30.67 17.17
CA LEU A 396 -3.50 -29.97 15.92
C LEU A 396 -2.72 -30.89 14.96
N ARG A 397 -1.87 -31.78 15.48
CA ARG A 397 -1.16 -32.80 14.69
C ARG A 397 -2.10 -33.74 13.92
N ASP A 398 -3.17 -34.20 14.56
CA ASP A 398 -4.13 -35.12 13.95
C ASP A 398 -4.94 -34.40 12.86
N ALA A 399 -5.31 -33.15 13.13
CA ALA A 399 -5.92 -32.27 12.14
C ALA A 399 -4.99 -32.09 10.94
N LEU A 400 -3.71 -31.73 11.13
CA LEU A 400 -2.76 -31.54 10.04
C LEU A 400 -2.51 -32.81 9.22
N SER A 401 -2.53 -33.97 9.87
CA SER A 401 -2.47 -35.26 9.18
C SER A 401 -3.70 -35.45 8.28
N LEU A 402 -4.90 -35.17 8.80
CA LEU A 402 -6.13 -35.18 8.00
C LEU A 402 -6.05 -34.17 6.83
N ALA A 403 -5.56 -32.95 7.07
CA ALA A 403 -5.43 -31.93 6.04
C ALA A 403 -4.58 -32.39 4.86
N ARG A 404 -3.46 -33.06 5.13
CA ARG A 404 -2.61 -33.64 4.09
C ARG A 404 -3.34 -34.72 3.27
N ASP A 405 -4.08 -35.59 3.95
CA ASP A 405 -4.75 -36.71 3.31
C ASP A 405 -5.91 -36.29 2.41
N VAL A 406 -6.67 -35.27 2.83
CA VAL A 406 -7.88 -34.86 2.10
C VAL A 406 -7.77 -33.49 1.42
N GLY A 407 -6.73 -32.71 1.66
CA GLY A 407 -6.54 -31.39 1.09
C GLY A 407 -7.40 -30.32 1.77
N ILE A 408 -7.31 -30.22 3.10
CA ILE A 408 -7.87 -29.10 3.88
C ILE A 408 -6.76 -28.11 4.20
N ILE A 409 -7.08 -26.83 4.26
CA ILE A 409 -6.20 -25.79 4.82
C ILE A 409 -6.78 -25.38 6.17
N TYR A 410 -5.96 -25.29 7.23
CA TYR A 410 -6.42 -24.84 8.54
C TYR A 410 -6.07 -23.37 8.77
N GLN A 411 -7.08 -22.57 9.10
CA GLN A 411 -6.89 -21.22 9.65
C GLN A 411 -6.97 -21.32 11.17
N VAL A 412 -5.82 -21.37 11.84
CA VAL A 412 -5.71 -21.64 13.27
C VAL A 412 -5.71 -20.33 14.05
N GLU A 413 -6.73 -20.11 14.88
CA GLU A 413 -6.82 -18.94 15.74
C GLU A 413 -5.92 -19.07 16.97
N LEU A 414 -4.98 -18.14 17.11
CA LEU A 414 -4.11 -17.99 18.27
C LEU A 414 -4.82 -17.15 19.34
N LYS A 415 -5.18 -17.81 20.45
CA LYS A 415 -5.91 -17.21 21.59
C LYS A 415 -5.14 -17.22 22.90
N ILE A 416 -3.95 -17.81 22.92
CA ILE A 416 -3.21 -18.00 24.17
C ILE A 416 -2.25 -16.83 24.34
N TYR A 417 -2.77 -15.76 24.93
CA TYR A 417 -2.03 -14.54 25.16
C TYR A 417 -0.95 -14.74 26.26
N ASN A 418 0.19 -14.06 26.14
CA ASN A 418 1.33 -14.08 27.08
C ASN A 418 2.19 -15.37 27.11
N GLN A 419 2.03 -16.30 26.17
CA GLN A 419 2.87 -17.50 26.06
C GLN A 419 3.50 -17.67 24.66
N ASN A 420 3.71 -16.55 23.95
CA ASN A 420 4.20 -16.54 22.57
C ASN A 420 5.48 -17.35 22.38
N ASP A 421 6.51 -17.14 23.22
CA ASP A 421 7.79 -17.85 23.11
C ASP A 421 7.64 -19.37 23.11
N LYS A 422 6.72 -19.88 23.95
CA LYS A 422 6.46 -21.31 24.10
C LYS A 422 5.62 -21.85 22.94
N ILE A 423 4.56 -21.14 22.58
CA ILE A 423 3.62 -21.60 21.55
C ILE A 423 4.24 -21.51 20.17
N PHE A 424 4.95 -20.43 19.87
CA PHE A 424 5.61 -20.26 18.57
C PHE A 424 6.71 -21.31 18.39
N ALA A 425 7.48 -21.61 19.45
CA ALA A 425 8.46 -22.70 19.40
C ALA A 425 7.80 -24.07 19.14
N LYS A 426 6.66 -24.36 19.78
CA LYS A 426 5.90 -25.61 19.57
C LYS A 426 5.28 -25.71 18.17
N LEU A 427 4.63 -24.63 17.72
CA LEU A 427 4.07 -24.54 16.37
C LEU A 427 5.17 -24.70 15.32
N LYS A 428 6.29 -23.99 15.48
CA LYS A 428 7.42 -24.10 14.56
C LYS A 428 7.98 -25.51 14.53
N ALA A 429 8.21 -26.13 15.68
CA ALA A 429 8.70 -27.51 15.75
C ALA A 429 7.72 -28.49 15.05
N LEU A 430 6.41 -28.35 15.28
CA LEU A 430 5.39 -29.18 14.62
C LEU A 430 5.36 -28.97 13.10
N ILE A 431 5.45 -27.72 12.65
CA ILE A 431 5.46 -27.36 11.23
C ILE A 431 6.70 -27.89 10.53
N ASP A 432 7.88 -27.73 11.16
CA ASP A 432 9.16 -28.20 10.62
C ASP A 432 9.19 -29.74 10.58
N GLU A 433 8.68 -30.40 11.62
CA GLU A 433 8.59 -31.86 11.69
C GLU A 433 7.68 -32.43 10.60
N LEU A 434 6.50 -31.85 10.42
CA LEU A 434 5.52 -32.37 9.46
C LEU A 434 5.76 -31.86 8.04
N GLY A 435 6.41 -30.71 7.85
CA GLY A 435 6.51 -30.03 6.56
C GLY A 435 5.15 -29.60 6.04
N CYS A 436 4.39 -28.84 6.85
CA CYS A 436 2.97 -28.54 6.60
C CYS A 436 2.63 -27.04 6.64
N ALA A 437 3.60 -26.15 6.41
CA ALA A 437 3.36 -24.70 6.41
C ALA A 437 2.31 -24.28 5.37
N ASP A 438 2.24 -24.99 4.23
CA ASP A 438 1.30 -24.80 3.14
C ASP A 438 -0.15 -25.19 3.48
N LEU A 439 -0.35 -25.94 4.56
CA LEU A 439 -1.66 -26.38 5.06
C LEU A 439 -2.19 -25.47 6.18
N LEU A 440 -1.50 -24.37 6.47
CA LEU A 440 -1.77 -23.52 7.63
C LEU A 440 -1.93 -22.05 7.26
N GLN A 441 -2.73 -21.36 8.06
CA GLN A 441 -2.80 -19.92 8.23
C GLN A 441 -2.95 -19.66 9.73
N PHE A 442 -2.38 -18.57 10.25
CA PHE A 442 -2.60 -18.13 11.64
C PHE A 442 -3.56 -16.97 11.68
N SER A 443 -4.61 -17.05 12.50
CA SER A 443 -5.50 -15.91 12.77
C SER A 443 -5.44 -15.48 14.23
N SER A 444 -5.79 -14.24 14.52
CA SER A 444 -5.97 -13.76 15.90
C SER A 444 -6.69 -12.41 15.92
N PHE A 445 -7.33 -12.09 17.03
CA PHE A 445 -7.76 -10.72 17.36
C PHE A 445 -6.63 -9.86 17.93
N ASP A 446 -5.48 -10.46 18.30
CA ASP A 446 -4.30 -9.74 18.78
C ASP A 446 -3.30 -9.51 17.64
N PHE A 447 -3.31 -8.29 17.13
CA PHE A 447 -2.46 -7.86 16.01
C PHE A 447 -0.98 -7.81 16.41
N VAL A 448 -0.68 -7.64 17.70
CA VAL A 448 0.69 -7.71 18.22
C VAL A 448 1.18 -9.16 18.19
N GLN A 449 0.33 -10.11 18.57
CA GLN A 449 0.63 -11.54 18.46
C GLN A 449 0.81 -11.97 17.00
N LEU A 450 -0.02 -11.48 16.07
CA LEU A 450 0.13 -11.77 14.64
C LEU A 450 1.45 -11.27 14.07
N ARG A 451 1.85 -10.04 14.39
CA ARG A 451 3.15 -9.51 13.98
C ARG A 451 4.29 -10.39 14.49
N ALA A 452 4.23 -10.79 15.76
CA ALA A 452 5.26 -11.60 16.38
C ALA A 452 5.31 -13.02 15.80
N VAL A 453 4.17 -13.66 15.50
CA VAL A 453 4.17 -15.00 14.88
C VAL A 453 4.65 -14.96 13.44
N LYS A 454 4.35 -13.88 12.69
CA LYS A 454 4.85 -13.70 11.32
C LYS A 454 6.37 -13.57 11.29
N GLU A 455 6.96 -12.90 12.27
CA GLU A 455 8.42 -12.83 12.43
C GLU A 455 9.02 -14.19 12.79
N ALA A 456 8.37 -14.97 13.65
CA ALA A 456 8.86 -16.27 14.11
C ALA A 456 8.68 -17.40 13.08
N ILE A 457 7.60 -17.37 12.29
CA ILE A 457 7.18 -18.41 11.34
C ILE A 457 6.70 -17.73 10.03
N PRO A 458 7.60 -17.12 9.24
CA PRO A 458 7.23 -16.29 8.11
C PRO A 458 6.56 -17.04 6.95
N ASP A 459 6.79 -18.36 6.86
CA ASP A 459 6.26 -19.23 5.80
C ASP A 459 4.75 -19.47 5.92
N VAL A 460 4.15 -19.22 7.09
CA VAL A 460 2.71 -19.38 7.33
C VAL A 460 2.02 -18.02 7.18
N PRO A 461 0.98 -17.90 6.33
CA PRO A 461 0.20 -16.66 6.22
C PRO A 461 -0.54 -16.30 7.51
N THR A 462 -0.80 -15.01 7.70
CA THR A 462 -1.45 -14.44 8.88
C THR A 462 -2.71 -13.66 8.53
N VAL A 463 -3.75 -13.80 9.35
CA VAL A 463 -5.09 -13.27 9.13
C VAL A 463 -5.54 -12.48 10.36
N ALA A 464 -5.67 -11.16 10.22
CA ALA A 464 -6.17 -10.30 11.28
C ALA A 464 -7.69 -10.39 11.41
N LEU A 465 -8.19 -10.72 12.61
CA LEU A 465 -9.61 -10.75 12.90
C LEU A 465 -10.05 -9.41 13.51
N SER A 466 -11.11 -8.78 12.96
CA SER A 466 -11.62 -7.51 13.50
C SER A 466 -13.14 -7.51 13.67
N HIS A 467 -13.58 -7.31 14.91
CA HIS A 467 -14.97 -6.99 15.25
C HIS A 467 -15.30 -5.50 15.22
N SER A 468 -14.35 -4.64 14.83
CA SER A 468 -14.55 -3.20 14.71
C SER A 468 -14.35 -2.73 13.28
N ARG A 469 -15.11 -1.71 12.88
CA ARG A 469 -14.82 -0.96 11.66
C ARG A 469 -13.62 -0.05 11.91
N LEU A 470 -12.51 -0.34 11.25
CA LEU A 470 -11.29 0.45 11.35
C LEU A 470 -11.36 1.65 10.41
N ILE A 471 -10.80 2.79 10.82
CA ILE A 471 -10.73 4.01 9.98
C ILE A 471 -9.84 3.76 8.75
N ASP A 472 -8.71 3.09 8.96
CA ASP A 472 -7.77 2.69 7.92
C ASP A 472 -7.32 1.24 8.16
N PRO A 473 -8.12 0.25 7.73
CA PRO A 473 -7.77 -1.17 7.90
C PRO A 473 -6.47 -1.54 7.18
N ALA A 474 -6.11 -0.87 6.08
CA ALA A 474 -4.87 -1.15 5.36
C ALA A 474 -3.63 -0.67 6.13
N ALA A 475 -3.68 0.51 6.76
CA ALA A 475 -2.58 0.97 7.61
C ALA A 475 -2.37 0.04 8.81
N VAL A 476 -3.46 -0.43 9.44
CA VAL A 476 -3.37 -1.38 10.55
C VAL A 476 -2.80 -2.73 10.07
N ALA A 477 -3.27 -3.25 8.93
CA ALA A 477 -2.75 -4.49 8.35
C ALA A 477 -1.25 -4.38 8.02
N GLN A 478 -0.84 -3.25 7.45
CA GLN A 478 0.55 -2.96 7.12
C GLN A 478 1.46 -2.90 8.36
N GLN A 479 0.99 -2.26 9.44
CA GLN A 479 1.74 -2.18 10.71
C GLN A 479 1.83 -3.52 11.45
N ALA A 480 0.77 -4.34 11.34
CA ALA A 480 0.75 -5.69 11.89
C ALA A 480 1.52 -6.70 11.03
N ASN A 481 1.90 -6.33 9.79
CA ASN A 481 2.57 -7.19 8.82
C ASN A 481 1.77 -8.48 8.53
N VAL A 482 0.45 -8.35 8.37
CA VAL A 482 -0.45 -9.48 8.09
C VAL A 482 -0.67 -9.71 6.60
N ASP A 483 -1.17 -10.88 6.22
CA ASP A 483 -1.46 -11.21 4.82
C ASP A 483 -2.95 -11.00 4.47
N ALA A 484 -3.85 -11.12 5.44
CA ALA A 484 -5.29 -10.91 5.24
C ALA A 484 -5.96 -10.22 6.42
N VAL A 485 -7.14 -9.66 6.18
CA VAL A 485 -8.04 -9.15 7.22
C VAL A 485 -9.41 -9.77 7.05
N ASN A 486 -9.93 -10.37 8.12
CA ASN A 486 -11.29 -10.88 8.22
C ASN A 486 -12.22 -9.80 8.79
N LEU A 487 -13.15 -9.34 7.96
CA LEU A 487 -14.15 -8.33 8.31
C LEU A 487 -15.49 -8.98 8.66
N GLU A 488 -16.20 -8.35 9.58
CA GLU A 488 -17.60 -8.67 9.86
C GLU A 488 -18.53 -8.02 8.83
N ILE A 489 -19.66 -8.67 8.58
CA ILE A 489 -20.66 -8.24 7.60
C ILE A 489 -21.10 -6.78 7.76
N GLN A 490 -21.23 -6.32 9.00
CA GLN A 490 -21.67 -4.96 9.33
C GLN A 490 -20.64 -3.86 9.01
N HIS A 491 -19.40 -4.24 8.69
CA HIS A 491 -18.30 -3.32 8.35
C HIS A 491 -17.92 -3.35 6.87
N PHE A 492 -18.60 -4.16 6.06
CA PHE A 492 -18.33 -4.27 4.62
C PHE A 492 -18.91 -3.17 3.68
N PRO A 493 -19.87 -2.30 4.06
CA PRO A 493 -20.57 -1.46 3.07
C PRO A 493 -19.78 -0.24 2.53
N SER A 494 -18.47 -0.13 2.75
CA SER A 494 -17.78 1.17 2.71
C SER A 494 -16.35 1.17 2.19
N GLY A 495 -16.05 0.44 1.11
CA GLY A 495 -14.77 0.58 0.40
C GLY A 495 -13.52 0.04 1.11
N GLU A 496 -13.63 -0.43 2.36
CA GLU A 496 -12.51 -1.02 3.12
C GLU A 496 -11.88 -2.22 2.40
N ALA A 497 -12.70 -3.02 1.70
CA ALA A 497 -12.19 -4.14 0.90
C ALA A 497 -11.28 -3.65 -0.25
N ARG A 498 -11.65 -2.55 -0.91
CA ARG A 498 -10.81 -1.95 -1.96
C ARG A 498 -9.53 -1.38 -1.35
N GLN A 499 -9.63 -0.65 -0.24
CA GLN A 499 -8.47 -0.11 0.47
C GLN A 499 -7.48 -1.21 0.90
N LEU A 500 -7.97 -2.33 1.44
CA LEU A 500 -7.15 -3.49 1.79
C LEU A 500 -6.51 -4.13 0.55
N HIS A 501 -7.26 -4.28 -0.53
CA HIS A 501 -6.75 -4.83 -1.80
C HIS A 501 -5.69 -3.93 -2.45
N ASP A 502 -5.89 -2.62 -2.42
CA ASP A 502 -4.93 -1.61 -2.90
C ASP A 502 -3.65 -1.65 -2.07
N GLY A 503 -3.77 -1.89 -0.76
CA GLY A 503 -2.66 -2.19 0.14
C GLY A 503 -2.01 -3.57 -0.05
N GLY A 504 -2.55 -4.42 -0.91
CA GLY A 504 -2.02 -5.76 -1.21
C GLY A 504 -2.46 -6.87 -0.25
N PHE A 505 -3.42 -6.61 0.65
CA PHE A 505 -3.96 -7.57 1.61
C PHE A 505 -5.16 -8.32 1.05
N ALA A 506 -5.36 -9.56 1.49
CA ALA A 506 -6.57 -10.32 1.18
C ALA A 506 -7.70 -9.95 2.17
N VAL A 507 -8.95 -10.04 1.70
CA VAL A 507 -10.14 -9.65 2.45
C VAL A 507 -11.04 -10.87 2.63
N PHE A 508 -11.25 -11.26 3.88
CA PHE A 508 -12.13 -12.36 4.24
C PHE A 508 -13.41 -11.81 4.85
N LEU A 509 -14.53 -12.49 4.64
CA LEU A 509 -15.83 -12.07 5.18
C LEU A 509 -16.51 -13.22 5.90
N HIS A 510 -16.87 -12.98 7.16
CA HIS A 510 -17.75 -13.87 7.90
C HIS A 510 -19.22 -13.56 7.61
N VAL A 511 -19.96 -14.59 7.18
CA VAL A 511 -21.39 -14.54 6.89
C VAL A 511 -22.13 -15.34 7.95
N PRO A 512 -23.03 -14.74 8.73
CA PRO A 512 -23.82 -15.47 9.72
C PRO A 512 -24.73 -16.53 9.08
N ARG A 513 -25.08 -17.56 9.85
CA ARG A 513 -26.00 -18.61 9.40
C ARG A 513 -27.34 -18.06 8.89
N PRO A 514 -27.98 -18.74 7.91
CA PRO A 514 -29.22 -18.26 7.29
C PRO A 514 -30.31 -17.90 8.30
N GLU A 515 -30.48 -18.67 9.39
CA GLU A 515 -31.54 -18.42 10.37
C GLU A 515 -31.40 -17.06 11.07
N ARG A 516 -30.16 -16.53 11.20
CA ARG A 516 -29.92 -15.19 11.74
C ARG A 516 -30.22 -14.08 10.73
N LEU A 517 -30.21 -14.40 9.43
CA LEU A 517 -30.38 -13.45 8.33
C LEU A 517 -31.84 -13.36 7.85
N GLU A 518 -32.66 -14.38 8.10
CA GLU A 518 -34.07 -14.46 7.70
C GLU A 518 -34.90 -13.23 8.09
N SER A 519 -34.66 -12.68 9.28
CA SER A 519 -35.37 -11.48 9.74
C SER A 519 -35.04 -10.26 8.88
N LEU A 520 -33.75 -10.05 8.56
CA LEU A 520 -33.26 -8.96 7.72
C LEU A 520 -33.79 -9.08 6.28
N LYS A 521 -33.82 -10.30 5.74
CA LYS A 521 -34.31 -10.58 4.39
C LYS A 521 -35.78 -10.19 4.22
N LYS A 522 -36.63 -10.41 5.23
CA LYS A 522 -38.04 -9.97 5.25
C LYS A 522 -38.21 -8.45 5.18
N TYR A 523 -37.22 -7.69 5.63
CA TYR A 523 -37.19 -6.23 5.56
C TYR A 523 -36.40 -5.70 4.34
N GLY A 524 -36.08 -6.57 3.37
CA GLY A 524 -35.41 -6.19 2.12
C GLY A 524 -33.87 -6.14 2.21
N VAL A 525 -33.27 -6.60 3.31
CA VAL A 525 -31.81 -6.69 3.46
C VAL A 525 -31.37 -8.14 3.23
N ASP A 526 -30.93 -8.43 2.01
CA ASP A 526 -30.46 -9.76 1.62
C ASP A 526 -28.93 -9.84 1.67
N ILE A 527 -28.40 -10.27 2.82
CA ILE A 527 -26.95 -10.37 3.08
C ILE A 527 -26.27 -11.39 2.17
N GLU A 528 -26.93 -12.50 1.83
CA GLU A 528 -26.35 -13.50 0.92
C GLU A 528 -26.22 -12.92 -0.49
N ALA A 529 -27.25 -12.22 -0.98
CA ALA A 529 -27.19 -11.53 -2.27
C ALA A 529 -26.10 -10.43 -2.29
N GLN A 530 -25.88 -9.73 -1.18
CA GLN A 530 -24.78 -8.77 -1.05
C GLN A 530 -23.42 -9.47 -1.14
N ALA A 531 -23.23 -10.58 -0.41
CA ALA A 531 -22.01 -11.38 -0.48
C ALA A 531 -21.74 -11.89 -1.90
N VAL A 532 -22.76 -12.38 -2.60
CA VAL A 532 -22.68 -12.77 -4.03
C VAL A 532 -22.19 -11.59 -4.88
N GLY A 533 -22.75 -10.39 -4.68
CA GLY A 533 -22.32 -9.18 -5.37
C GLY A 533 -20.84 -8.85 -5.15
N TRP A 534 -20.39 -8.89 -3.90
CA TRP A 534 -19.00 -8.60 -3.55
C TRP A 534 -18.00 -9.63 -4.08
N VAL A 535 -18.38 -10.92 -4.11
CA VAL A 535 -17.56 -11.96 -4.76
C VAL A 535 -17.43 -11.67 -6.26
N ARG A 536 -18.54 -11.34 -6.94
CA ARG A 536 -18.54 -11.01 -8.38
C ARG A 536 -17.69 -9.78 -8.70
N GLU A 537 -17.70 -8.77 -7.83
CA GLU A 537 -16.86 -7.59 -7.94
C GLU A 537 -15.38 -7.86 -7.62
N GLY A 538 -15.04 -9.05 -7.13
CA GLY A 538 -13.68 -9.41 -6.73
C GLY A 538 -13.21 -8.75 -5.43
N LEU A 539 -14.15 -8.37 -4.55
CA LEU A 539 -13.87 -7.72 -3.26
C LEU A 539 -13.54 -8.71 -2.14
N LEU A 540 -13.74 -10.02 -2.37
CA LEU A 540 -13.59 -11.07 -1.37
C LEU A 540 -12.63 -12.16 -1.83
N ASP A 541 -11.67 -12.50 -0.98
CA ASP A 541 -10.70 -13.57 -1.20
C ASP A 541 -11.09 -14.88 -0.51
N GLN A 542 -11.90 -14.79 0.55
CA GLN A 542 -12.49 -15.93 1.26
C GLN A 542 -13.83 -15.54 1.87
N VAL A 543 -14.79 -16.46 1.84
CA VAL A 543 -16.05 -16.33 2.59
C VAL A 543 -16.12 -17.46 3.61
N ILE A 544 -16.45 -17.12 4.85
CA ILE A 544 -16.50 -18.05 5.99
C ILE A 544 -17.88 -18.02 6.66
N SER A 545 -18.40 -19.19 7.03
CA SER A 545 -19.64 -19.35 7.82
C SER A 545 -19.58 -20.64 8.62
N ASP A 546 -20.40 -20.75 9.66
CA ASP A 546 -20.68 -22.03 10.34
C ASP A 546 -21.30 -23.06 9.37
N ASP A 547 -22.06 -22.59 8.38
CA ASP A 547 -22.70 -23.41 7.35
C ASP A 547 -21.92 -23.36 6.03
N VAL A 548 -21.03 -24.34 5.84
CA VAL A 548 -20.29 -24.50 4.57
C VAL A 548 -21.22 -24.67 3.35
N GLU A 549 -22.42 -25.25 3.49
CA GLU A 549 -23.36 -25.34 2.35
C GLU A 549 -23.85 -23.94 1.93
N GLN A 550 -24.07 -23.04 2.89
CA GLN A 550 -24.37 -21.64 2.62
C GLN A 550 -23.27 -20.98 1.79
N VAL A 551 -22.01 -21.17 2.18
CA VAL A 551 -20.88 -20.58 1.45
C VAL A 551 -20.77 -21.16 0.03
N VAL A 552 -20.97 -22.47 -0.13
CA VAL A 552 -21.01 -23.13 -1.46
C VAL A 552 -22.11 -22.51 -2.32
N ARG A 553 -23.32 -22.29 -1.80
CA ARG A 553 -24.41 -21.63 -2.53
C ARG A 553 -24.03 -20.22 -2.97
N ILE A 554 -23.46 -19.41 -2.07
CA ILE A 554 -22.99 -18.04 -2.38
C ILE A 554 -21.94 -18.08 -3.52
N MET A 555 -20.99 -19.01 -3.46
CA MET A 555 -19.96 -19.13 -4.49
C MET A 555 -20.53 -19.58 -5.84
N ASN A 556 -21.42 -20.59 -5.86
CA ASN A 556 -22.02 -21.09 -7.10
C ASN A 556 -22.87 -20.00 -7.76
N GLU A 557 -23.69 -19.29 -6.98
CA GLU A 557 -24.47 -18.17 -7.50
C GLU A 557 -23.56 -17.06 -8.03
N ALA A 558 -22.49 -16.70 -7.32
CA ALA A 558 -21.52 -15.71 -7.80
C ALA A 558 -20.86 -16.11 -9.13
N ARG A 559 -20.58 -17.40 -9.32
CA ARG A 559 -20.00 -17.99 -10.55
C ARG A 559 -21.01 -18.23 -11.67
N GLY A 560 -22.30 -18.20 -11.36
CA GLY A 560 -23.38 -18.47 -12.32
C GLY A 560 -23.59 -19.96 -12.61
N GLU A 561 -23.29 -20.82 -11.64
CA GLU A 561 -23.38 -22.29 -11.71
C GLU A 561 -24.70 -22.86 -11.18
#